data_AF-A0ABD0NHE3-F1
#
_entry.id   AF-A0ABD0NHE3-F1
#
_cell.length_a   1.000
_cell.length_b   1.000
_cell.length_c   1.000
_cell.angle_alpha   90.00
_cell.angle_beta   90.00
_cell.angle_gamma   90.00
#
_symmetry.space_group_name_H-M   'P 1'
#
loop_
_entity.id
_entity.type
_entity.pdbx_description
1 polymer ?
#
loop_
_entity_poly.entity_id
_entity_poly.type
_entity_poly.pdbx_seq_one_letter_code
_entity_poly.pdbx_strand_id
1 'polypeptide(L)' 'SCCNVMEDLQHMEEMNVPSNLRLIVMKLPYKFREKWRAAACELQEHRGNRAMFSDLVSFIERQ' A
#
# COMPACT_ATOMS: atom_id res chain seq x y z
N SER A 1 14.22 -9.37 7.20
CA SER A 1 13.03 -10.03 7.75
C SER A 1 12.37 -9.06 8.72
N CYS A 2 11.38 -8.31 8.25
CA CYS A 2 10.66 -7.26 8.98
C CYS A 2 9.16 -7.61 9.11
N CYS A 3 8.82 -8.90 8.96
CA CYS A 3 7.44 -9.36 8.83
C CYS A 3 6.81 -9.68 10.20
N ASN A 4 7.62 -10.04 11.20
CA ASN A 4 7.11 -10.61 12.44
C ASN A 4 6.46 -9.60 13.40
N VAL A 5 6.73 -8.29 13.23
CA VAL A 5 6.12 -7.22 14.06
C VAL A 5 4.85 -6.67 13.41
N MET A 6 4.67 -6.89 12.11
CA MET A 6 3.56 -6.36 11.34
C MET A 6 2.28 -7.22 11.45
N GLU A 7 2.40 -8.50 11.79
CA GLU A 7 1.24 -9.38 11.99
C GLU A 7 0.45 -9.09 13.28
N ASP A 8 1.05 -8.42 14.27
CA ASP A 8 0.52 -8.39 15.64
C ASP A 8 -0.09 -7.04 16.08
N LEU A 9 -0.39 -6.13 15.13
CA LEU A 9 -1.01 -4.85 15.47
C LEU A 9 -2.38 -4.73 14.82
N GLN A 10 -3.42 -4.60 15.65
CA GLN A 10 -4.72 -3.98 15.31
C GLN A 10 -4.57 -2.63 14.58
N HIS A 11 -3.38 -2.01 14.61
CA HIS A 11 -3.02 -0.80 13.87
C HIS A 11 -2.79 -1.02 12.36
N MET A 12 -2.68 -2.27 11.88
CA MET A 12 -2.58 -2.56 10.44
C MET A 12 -3.86 -2.22 9.67
N GLU A 13 -5.03 -2.42 10.29
CA GLU A 13 -6.30 -2.00 9.69
C GLU A 13 -6.37 -0.48 9.56
N GLU A 14 -5.78 0.26 10.50
CA GLU A 14 -5.70 1.72 10.43
C GLU A 14 -4.89 2.19 9.21
N MET A 15 -3.87 1.42 8.80
CA MET A 15 -3.10 1.72 7.60
C MET A 15 -3.89 1.49 6.31
N ASN A 16 -4.96 0.70 6.35
CA ASN A 16 -5.90 0.55 5.24
C ASN A 16 -6.90 1.71 5.14
N VAL A 17 -6.92 2.63 6.10
CA VAL A 17 -7.72 3.86 6.00
C VAL A 17 -7.15 4.72 4.85
N PRO A 18 -7.97 5.17 3.88
CA PRO A 18 -7.48 5.85 2.67
C PRO A 18 -6.62 7.09 2.94
N SER A 19 -6.93 7.85 3.99
CA SER A 19 -6.13 9.01 4.40
C SER A 19 -4.73 8.61 4.86
N ASN A 20 -4.64 7.58 5.68
CA ASN A 20 -3.37 7.06 6.22
C ASN A 20 -2.53 6.45 5.09
N LEU A 21 -3.15 5.61 4.25
CA LEU A 21 -2.48 5.05 3.08
C LEU A 21 -1.95 6.16 2.15
N ARG A 22 -2.75 7.20 1.91
CA ARG A 22 -2.33 8.37 1.11
C ARG A 22 -1.14 9.10 1.72
N LEU A 23 -1.11 9.29 3.04
CA LEU A 23 0.02 9.92 3.73
C LEU A 23 1.31 9.12 3.53
N ILE A 24 1.23 7.79 3.63
CA ILE A 24 2.38 6.89 3.40
C ILE A 24 2.85 7.01 1.95
N VAL A 25 1.93 6.94 0.98
CA VAL A 25 2.26 7.11 -0.44
C VAL A 25 2.94 8.45 -0.69
N MET A 26 2.49 9.54 -0.04
CA MET A 26 3.13 10.85 -0.19
C MET A 26 4.57 10.93 0.32
N LYS A 27 4.99 10.01 1.21
CA LYS A 27 6.39 9.89 1.66
C LYS A 27 7.30 9.18 0.65
N LEU A 28 6.73 8.50 -0.35
CA LEU A 28 7.52 7.81 -1.37
C LEU A 28 8.16 8.79 -2.37
N PRO A 29 9.31 8.42 -2.97
CA PRO A 29 9.88 9.17 -4.08
C PRO A 29 8.86 9.36 -5.22
N TYR A 30 8.95 10.50 -5.93
CA TYR A 30 7.95 10.88 -6.96
C TYR A 30 7.67 9.76 -7.98
N LYS A 31 8.72 9.13 -8.53
CA LYS A 31 8.58 8.03 -9.49
C LYS A 31 7.82 6.82 -8.93
N PHE A 32 8.03 6.51 -7.65
CA PHE A 32 7.30 5.42 -6.98
C PHE A 32 5.84 5.77 -6.76
N ARG A 33 5.51 7.05 -6.48
CA ARG A 33 4.12 7.51 -6.37
C ARG A 33 3.36 7.40 -7.68
N GLU A 34 4.00 7.67 -8.81
CA GLU A 34 3.40 7.49 -10.14
C GLU A 34 3.15 6.02 -10.44
N LYS A 35 4.17 5.17 -10.30
CA LYS A 35 4.02 3.73 -10.53
C LYS A 35 2.97 3.09 -9.62
N TRP A 36 2.95 3.47 -8.34
CA TRP A 36 1.95 2.98 -7.39
C TRP A 36 0.52 3.37 -7.80
N ARG A 37 0.30 4.59 -8.31
CA ARG A 37 -1.02 5.01 -8.78
C ARG A 37 -1.54 4.12 -9.91
N ALA A 38 -0.69 3.80 -10.88
CA ALA A 38 -1.06 2.87 -11.95
C ALA A 38 -1.38 1.47 -11.41
N ALA A 39 -0.50 0.92 -10.56
CA ALA A 39 -0.71 -0.40 -9.96
C ALA A 39 -1.97 -0.46 -9.08
N ALA A 40 -2.29 0.59 -8.33
CA ALA A 40 -3.49 0.65 -7.51
C ALA A 40 -4.78 0.70 -8.36
N CYS A 41 -4.75 1.41 -9.49
CA CYS A 41 -5.87 1.40 -10.45
C CYS A 41 -6.07 0.00 -11.03
N GLU A 42 -4.99 -0.66 -11.50
CA GLU A 42 -5.05 -2.03 -12.02
C GLU A 42 -5.58 -3.02 -10.97
N LEU A 43 -5.11 -2.92 -9.72
CA LEU A 43 -5.60 -3.75 -8.62
C LEU A 43 -7.10 -3.57 -8.40
N GLN A 44 -7.60 -2.34 -8.47
CA GLN A 44 -9.02 -2.04 -8.31
C GLN A 44 -9.85 -2.58 -9.47
N GLU A 45 -9.36 -2.44 -10.71
CA GLU A 45 -10.02 -2.96 -11.91
C GLU A 45 -10.07 -4.50 -11.91
N HIS A 46 -8.99 -5.16 -11.49
CA HIS A 46 -8.90 -6.62 -11.51
C HIS A 46 -9.57 -7.30 -10.32
N ARG A 47 -9.47 -6.74 -9.11
CA ARG A 47 -10.02 -7.37 -7.89
C ARG A 47 -11.39 -6.82 -7.48
N GLY A 48 -11.83 -5.71 -8.07
CA GLY A 48 -13.05 -5.00 -7.68
C GLY A 48 -12.96 -4.32 -6.31
N ASN A 49 -11.81 -4.41 -5.64
CA ASN A 49 -11.57 -3.89 -4.29
C ASN A 49 -10.47 -2.85 -4.31
N ARG A 50 -10.54 -1.88 -3.40
CA ARG A 50 -9.50 -0.86 -3.23
C ARG A 50 -8.16 -1.49 -2.83
N ALA A 51 -7.06 -0.87 -3.25
CA ALA A 51 -5.73 -1.24 -2.80
C ALA A 51 -5.57 -1.06 -1.28
N MET A 52 -4.92 -2.02 -0.63
CA MET A 52 -4.63 -2.04 0.79
C MET A 52 -3.16 -1.72 1.06
N PHE A 53 -2.83 -1.47 2.33
CA PHE A 53 -1.46 -1.25 2.75
C PHE A 53 -0.57 -2.47 2.47
N SER A 54 -1.10 -3.70 2.58
CA SER A 54 -0.38 -4.92 2.20
C SER A 54 -0.02 -4.97 0.71
N ASP A 55 -0.90 -4.47 -0.16
CA ASP A 55 -0.62 -4.36 -1.60
C ASP A 55 0.49 -3.32 -1.85
N LEU A 56 0.49 -2.21 -1.09
CA LEU A 56 1.55 -1.19 -1.16
C LEU A 56 2.91 -1.74 -0.74
N VAL A 57 2.96 -2.47 0.38
CA VAL A 57 4.19 -3.13 0.85
C VAL A 57 4.68 -4.12 -0.20
N SER A 58 3.78 -4.98 -0.69
CA SER A 58 4.09 -5.96 -1.74
C SER A 58 4.60 -5.30 -3.04
N PHE A 59 4.05 -4.14 -3.40
CA PHE A 59 4.49 -3.36 -4.55
C PHE A 59 5.91 -2.84 -4.37
N ILE A 60 6.22 -2.28 -3.20
CA ILE A 60 7.54 -1.70 -2.88
C ILE A 60 8.61 -2.79 -2.83
N GLU A 61 8.33 -3.94 -2.21
CA GLU A 61 9.28 -5.06 -2.10
C GLU A 61 9.64 -5.69 -3.45
N ARG A 62 8.82 -5.48 -4.49
CA ARG A 62 9.02 -6.02 -5.84
C ARG A 62 9.69 -5.04 -6.81
N GLN A 63 10.04 -3.82 -6.37
CA GLN A 63 10.78 -2.84 -7.19
C GLN A 63 12.29 -3.02 -7.08
#